data_AF-A0A956HGF6-F1
#
_entry.id   AF-A0A956HGF6-F1
#
_cell.length_a   1.000
_cell.length_b   1.000
_cell.length_c   1.000
_cell.angle_alpha   90.00
_cell.angle_beta   90.00
_cell.angle_gamma   90.00
#
_symmetry.space_group_name_H-M   'P 1'
#
loop_
_entity.id
_entity.type
_entity.pdbx_description
1 polymer ?
#
loop_
_entity_poly.entity_id
_entity_poly.type
_entity_poly.pdbx_seq_one_letter_code
_entity_poly.pdbx_strand_id
1 'polypeptide(L)'
;HYHFPEMVKNMIRWSLYCAATGRQMRQNLDWAPFFAVAAKDLPYRERLAGYAKIARERMEADRFREFCQKHLGHLNEVAWEFFGTEKARGFVRAKVASLFPAHEVDQFTEHFWGLIGFWRKTEADRLGLSLETSS
;
A
#
# COMPACT_ATOMS: atom_id res chain seq x y z
N HIS A 1 3.09 7.21 -10.75
CA HIS A 1 3.93 6.64 -9.68
C HIS A 1 3.86 7.40 -8.35
N TYR A 2 3.10 8.49 -8.21
CA TYR A 2 2.92 9.18 -6.92
C TYR A 2 2.37 8.28 -5.79
N HIS A 3 1.41 7.39 -6.09
CA HIS A 3 0.86 6.45 -5.09
C HIS A 3 1.72 5.20 -4.86
N PHE A 4 2.85 5.05 -5.55
CA PHE A 4 3.69 3.85 -5.46
C PHE A 4 4.22 3.62 -4.04
N PRO A 5 4.77 4.63 -3.33
CA PRO A 5 5.19 4.46 -1.94
C PRO A 5 4.06 4.01 -1.00
N GLU A 6 2.83 4.55 -1.15
CA GLU A 6 1.68 4.09 -0.37
C GLU A 6 1.34 2.62 -0.62
N MET A 7 1.37 2.20 -1.89
CA MET A 7 1.17 0.80 -2.25
C MET A 7 2.22 -0.09 -1.57
N VAL A 8 3.51 0.29 -1.63
CA VAL A 8 4.60 -0.46 -0.98
C VAL A 8 4.37 -0.54 0.53
N LYS A 9 4.03 0.58 1.21
CA LYS A 9 3.73 0.58 2.65
C LYS A 9 2.57 -0.38 2.97
N ASN A 10 1.52 -0.40 2.16
CA ASN A 10 0.38 -1.31 2.38
C ASN A 10 0.74 -2.78 2.16
N MET A 11 1.57 -3.09 1.17
CA MET A 11 2.11 -4.44 0.97
C MET A 11 2.96 -4.88 2.16
N ILE A 12 3.81 -4.00 2.70
CA ILE A 12 4.62 -4.29 3.90
C ILE A 12 3.72 -4.59 5.09
N ARG A 13 2.74 -3.72 5.37
CA ARG A 13 1.78 -3.91 6.48
C ARG A 13 1.09 -5.26 6.39
N TRP A 14 0.55 -5.59 5.21
CA TRP A 14 -0.17 -6.84 5.01
C TRP A 14 0.74 -8.06 5.12
N SER A 15 1.91 -8.04 4.50
CA SER A 15 2.88 -9.14 4.55
C SER A 15 3.36 -9.41 5.98
N LEU A 16 3.69 -8.35 6.74
CA LEU A 16 4.10 -8.47 8.14
C LEU A 16 2.97 -9.00 9.01
N TYR A 17 1.73 -8.53 8.80
CA TYR A 17 0.56 -9.05 9.51
C TYR A 17 0.37 -10.56 9.27
N CYS A 18 0.39 -10.98 8.01
CA CYS A 18 0.23 -12.39 7.66
C CYS A 18 1.34 -13.26 8.28
N ALA A 19 2.60 -12.80 8.20
CA ALA A 19 3.74 -13.52 8.76
C ALA A 19 3.67 -13.61 10.30
N ALA A 20 3.38 -12.50 10.98
CA ALA A 20 3.37 -12.44 12.44
C ALA A 20 2.19 -13.21 13.07
N THR A 21 1.07 -13.30 12.36
CA THR A 21 -0.15 -13.96 12.88
C THR A 21 -0.31 -15.39 12.41
N GLY A 22 0.54 -15.88 11.50
CA GLY A 22 0.39 -17.18 10.86
C GLY A 22 -0.90 -17.29 10.03
N ARG A 23 -1.44 -16.16 9.56
CA ARG A 23 -2.73 -16.12 8.87
C ARG A 23 -2.68 -17.01 7.63
N GLN A 24 -3.60 -17.97 7.58
CA GLN A 24 -3.69 -18.89 6.45
C GLN A 24 -4.24 -18.17 5.21
N MET A 25 -3.61 -18.42 4.06
CA MET A 25 -4.08 -17.91 2.78
C MET A 25 -5.34 -18.69 2.38
N ARG A 26 -6.47 -17.98 2.24
CA ARG A 26 -7.67 -18.57 1.64
C ARG A 26 -7.51 -18.62 0.13
N GLN A 27 -7.58 -19.82 -0.44
CA GLN A 27 -7.38 -20.05 -1.88
C GLN A 27 -8.63 -19.75 -2.71
N ASN A 28 -9.81 -19.86 -2.12
CA ASN A 28 -11.07 -19.56 -2.79
C ASN A 28 -11.72 -18.30 -2.21
N LEU A 29 -12.60 -17.71 -3.02
CA LEU A 29 -13.33 -16.51 -2.64
C LEU A 29 -14.56 -16.79 -1.79
N ASP A 30 -14.90 -18.06 -1.52
CA ASP A 30 -16.05 -18.51 -0.74
C ASP A 30 -17.31 -17.64 -1.02
N TRP A 31 -17.92 -17.82 -2.20
CA TRP A 31 -18.98 -16.91 -2.66
C TRP A 31 -20.33 -17.10 -1.97
N ALA A 32 -20.54 -18.22 -1.27
CA ALA A 32 -21.84 -18.57 -0.70
C ALA A 32 -22.40 -17.49 0.26
N PRO A 33 -21.61 -16.90 1.18
CA PRO A 33 -22.08 -15.80 2.02
C PRO A 33 -22.51 -14.55 1.24
N PHE A 34 -21.85 -14.24 0.11
CA PHE A 34 -22.24 -13.12 -0.74
C PHE A 34 -23.58 -13.40 -1.42
N PHE A 35 -23.78 -14.61 -1.95
CA PHE A 35 -25.07 -15.00 -2.54
C PHE A 35 -26.20 -15.00 -1.50
N ALA A 36 -25.93 -15.41 -0.26
CA ALA A 36 -26.89 -15.34 0.82
C ALA A 36 -27.33 -13.89 1.16
N VAL A 37 -26.43 -12.90 1.00
CA VAL A 37 -26.80 -11.48 1.11
C VAL A 37 -27.58 -11.01 -0.12
N ALA A 38 -27.17 -11.44 -1.32
CA ALA A 38 -27.82 -11.06 -2.57
C ALA A 38 -29.26 -11.59 -2.70
N ALA A 39 -29.54 -12.76 -2.13
CA ALA A 39 -30.87 -13.38 -2.14
C ALA A 39 -31.89 -12.70 -1.22
N LYS A 40 -31.45 -11.78 -0.34
CA LYS A 40 -32.34 -11.01 0.53
C LYS A 40 -32.87 -9.80 -0.20
N ASP A 41 -34.13 -9.49 0.00
CA ASP A 41 -34.74 -8.23 -0.46
C ASP A 41 -34.37 -7.10 0.51
N LEU A 42 -33.17 -6.56 0.35
CA LEU A 42 -32.62 -5.48 1.19
C LEU A 42 -32.49 -4.18 0.40
N PRO A 43 -32.71 -3.02 1.04
CA PRO A 43 -32.29 -1.72 0.50
C PRO A 43 -30.81 -1.73 0.10
N TYR A 44 -30.46 -0.99 -0.96
CA TYR A 44 -29.11 -1.02 -1.55
C TYR A 44 -27.98 -0.82 -0.52
N ARG A 45 -28.12 0.16 0.38
CA ARG A 45 -27.13 0.46 1.41
C ARG A 45 -26.94 -0.70 2.39
N GLU A 46 -28.03 -1.37 2.78
CA GLU A 46 -27.98 -2.52 3.70
C GLU A 46 -27.34 -3.74 3.04
N ARG A 47 -27.64 -3.96 1.75
CA ARG A 47 -26.98 -5.00 0.96
C ARG A 47 -25.46 -4.77 0.86
N LEU A 48 -25.04 -3.54 0.59
CA LEU A 48 -23.61 -3.18 0.60
C LEU A 48 -22.97 -3.37 1.98
N ALA A 49 -23.66 -3.01 3.06
CA ALA A 49 -23.17 -3.24 4.41
C ALA A 49 -22.99 -4.73 4.70
N GLY A 50 -23.89 -5.58 4.20
CA GLY A 50 -23.77 -7.04 4.26
C GLY A 50 -22.51 -7.56 3.58
N TYR A 51 -22.23 -7.12 2.35
CA TYR A 51 -20.99 -7.48 1.64
C TYR A 51 -19.73 -6.96 2.34
N ALA A 52 -19.77 -5.72 2.83
CA ALA A 52 -18.65 -5.12 3.56
C ALA A 52 -18.35 -5.89 4.85
N LYS A 53 -19.37 -6.37 5.57
CA LYS A 53 -19.20 -7.20 6.76
C LYS A 53 -18.41 -8.48 6.44
N ILE A 54 -18.81 -9.21 5.39
CA ILE A 54 -18.11 -10.43 4.94
C ILE A 54 -16.65 -10.12 4.61
N ALA A 55 -16.38 -9.06 3.86
CA ALA A 55 -15.02 -8.67 3.49
C ALA A 55 -14.17 -8.29 4.72
N ARG A 56 -14.74 -7.52 5.67
CA ARG A 56 -14.05 -7.09 6.89
C ARG A 56 -13.69 -8.25 7.81
N GLU A 57 -14.62 -9.18 8.02
CA GLU A 57 -14.36 -10.41 8.78
C GLU A 57 -13.27 -11.24 8.11
N ARG A 58 -13.37 -11.41 6.79
CA ARG A 58 -12.41 -12.24 6.05
C ARG A 58 -11.00 -11.67 6.05
N MET A 59 -10.88 -10.36 5.89
CA MET A 59 -9.59 -9.67 5.90
C MET A 59 -9.12 -9.31 7.32
N GLU A 60 -9.86 -9.75 8.36
CA GLU A 60 -9.56 -9.44 9.76
C GLU A 60 -9.32 -7.94 9.99
N ALA A 61 -10.13 -7.10 9.34
CA ALA A 61 -9.83 -5.68 9.15
C ALA A 61 -9.55 -4.91 10.46
N ASP A 62 -10.24 -5.25 11.54
CA ASP A 62 -10.05 -4.62 12.85
C ASP A 62 -8.76 -5.07 13.53
N ARG A 63 -8.50 -6.39 13.55
CA ARG A 63 -7.25 -6.96 14.08
C ARG A 63 -6.03 -6.49 13.28
N PHE A 64 -6.16 -6.38 11.96
CA PHE A 64 -5.13 -5.82 11.09
C PHE A 64 -4.83 -4.35 11.40
N ARG A 65 -5.89 -3.54 11.61
CA ARG A 65 -5.74 -2.12 11.97
C ARG A 65 -5.06 -1.96 13.33
N GLU A 66 -5.49 -2.72 14.32
CA GLU A 66 -4.88 -2.73 15.66
C GLU A 66 -3.41 -3.13 15.59
N PHE A 67 -3.08 -4.19 14.84
CA PHE A 67 -1.70 -4.63 14.63
C PHE A 67 -0.83 -3.51 14.03
N CYS A 68 -1.32 -2.84 12.98
CA CYS A 68 -0.59 -1.74 12.36
C CYS A 68 -0.37 -0.57 13.33
N GLN A 69 -1.38 -0.19 14.10
CA GLN A 69 -1.27 0.89 15.09
C GLN A 69 -0.27 0.54 16.19
N LYS A 70 -0.29 -0.70 16.68
CA LYS A 70 0.55 -1.16 17.78
C LYS A 70 2.00 -1.39 17.37
N HIS A 71 2.25 -1.93 16.17
CA HIS A 71 3.57 -2.44 15.78
C HIS A 71 4.25 -1.65 14.66
N LEU A 72 3.52 -0.85 13.89
CA LEU A 72 4.03 -0.21 12.67
C LEU A 72 3.91 1.32 12.69
N GLY A 73 3.91 1.94 13.86
CA GLY A 73 3.81 3.40 14.03
C GLY A 73 4.86 4.18 13.24
N HIS A 74 6.10 3.70 13.24
CA HIS A 74 7.24 4.33 12.55
C HIS A 74 7.35 4.01 11.06
N LEU A 75 6.49 3.16 10.50
CA LEU A 75 6.63 2.69 9.11
C LEU A 75 6.59 3.84 8.09
N ASN A 76 5.83 4.91 8.37
CA ASN A 76 5.75 6.04 7.45
C ASN A 76 7.09 6.79 7.37
N GLU A 77 7.75 7.02 8.51
CA GLU A 77 9.06 7.69 8.58
C GLU A 77 10.12 6.85 7.87
N VAL A 78 10.21 5.55 8.20
CA VAL A 78 11.17 4.63 7.57
C VAL A 78 10.98 4.56 6.05
N ALA A 79 9.74 4.51 5.58
CA ALA A 79 9.48 4.51 4.14
C ALA A 79 9.87 5.85 3.49
N TRP A 80 9.55 6.97 4.13
CA TRP A 80 9.89 8.29 3.64
C TRP A 80 11.41 8.49 3.51
N GLU A 81 12.18 8.04 4.50
CA GLU A 81 13.65 8.04 4.48
C GLU A 81 14.17 7.15 3.36
N PHE A 82 13.70 5.90 3.28
CA PHE A 82 14.15 4.95 2.26
C PHE A 82 13.93 5.47 0.85
N PHE A 83 12.76 6.04 0.56
CA PHE A 83 12.45 6.59 -0.76
C PHE A 83 13.24 7.85 -1.10
N GLY A 84 14.02 8.41 -0.17
CA GLY A 84 14.99 9.46 -0.43
C GLY A 84 16.38 8.98 -0.84
N THR A 85 16.63 7.67 -0.80
CA THR A 85 17.97 7.11 -1.01
C THR A 85 18.27 6.83 -2.49
N GLU A 86 19.55 6.88 -2.87
CA GLU A 86 20.00 6.43 -4.20
C GLU A 86 19.67 4.95 -4.45
N LYS A 87 19.59 4.12 -3.41
CA LYS A 87 19.16 2.72 -3.53
C LYS A 87 17.73 2.62 -4.04
N ALA A 88 16.81 3.44 -3.51
CA ALA A 88 15.43 3.48 -4.00
C ALA A 88 15.37 3.98 -5.46
N ARG A 89 16.16 5.01 -5.81
CA ARG A 89 16.28 5.47 -7.20
C ARG A 89 16.81 4.36 -8.13
N GLY A 90 17.79 3.59 -7.67
CA GLY A 90 18.33 2.43 -8.37
C GLY A 90 17.25 1.38 -8.67
N PHE A 91 16.34 1.10 -7.73
CA PHE A 91 15.22 0.18 -7.98
C PHE A 91 14.23 0.73 -9.01
N VAL A 92 13.96 2.03 -9.01
CA VAL A 92 13.13 2.69 -10.03
C VAL A 92 13.78 2.50 -11.41
N ARG A 93 15.08 2.81 -11.53
CA ARG A 93 15.83 2.63 -12.78
C ARG A 93 15.80 1.18 -13.26
N ALA A 94 16.05 0.22 -12.38
CA ALA A 94 16.03 -1.20 -12.71
C ALA A 94 14.64 -1.64 -13.21
N LYS A 95 13.57 -1.16 -12.58
CA LYS A 95 12.20 -1.46 -13.02
C LYS A 95 11.89 -0.85 -14.38
N VAL A 96 12.29 0.41 -14.61
CA VAL A 96 12.14 1.07 -15.92
C VAL A 96 12.89 0.32 -17.01
N ALA A 97 14.16 -0.03 -16.78
CA ALA A 97 14.97 -0.78 -17.74
C ALA A 97 14.37 -2.16 -18.11
N SER A 98 13.55 -2.76 -17.23
CA SER A 98 12.85 -4.02 -17.52
C SER A 98 11.60 -3.86 -18.40
N LEU A 99 11.11 -2.63 -18.59
CA LEU A 99 9.82 -2.36 -19.26
C LEU A 99 9.95 -1.44 -20.49
N PHE A 100 10.99 -0.60 -20.54
CA PHE A 100 11.16 0.43 -21.57
C PHE A 100 12.40 0.18 -22.43
N PRO A 101 12.42 0.64 -23.70
CA PRO A 101 13.61 0.65 -24.55
C PRO A 101 14.79 1.39 -23.91
N ALA A 102 16.01 0.94 -24.21
CA ALA A 102 17.24 1.46 -23.58
C ALA A 102 17.39 2.99 -23.65
N HIS A 103 17.00 3.61 -24.77
CA HIS A 103 17.13 5.05 -24.99
C HIS A 103 16.12 5.89 -24.20
N GLU A 104 15.06 5.28 -23.66
CA GLU A 104 14.05 5.97 -22.85
C GLU A 104 14.26 5.78 -21.34
N VAL A 105 15.20 4.90 -20.94
CA VAL A 105 15.38 4.50 -19.53
C VAL A 105 15.69 5.70 -18.64
N ASP A 106 16.57 6.60 -19.08
CA ASP A 106 16.95 7.78 -18.29
C ASP A 106 15.76 8.72 -18.10
N GLN A 107 15.04 9.04 -19.20
CA GLN A 107 13.86 9.89 -19.18
C GLN A 107 12.78 9.36 -18.24
N PHE A 108 12.42 8.07 -18.34
CA PHE A 108 11.38 7.50 -17.50
C PHE A 108 11.83 7.26 -16.06
N THR A 109 13.13 7.01 -15.83
CA THR A 109 13.69 6.98 -14.47
C THR A 109 13.48 8.31 -13.78
N GLU A 110 13.86 9.42 -14.43
CA GLU A 110 13.70 10.77 -13.86
C GLU A 110 12.23 11.13 -13.68
N HIS A 111 11.37 10.81 -14.65
CA HIS A 111 9.93 11.07 -14.54
C HIS A 111 9.31 10.37 -13.31
N PHE A 112 9.57 9.08 -13.12
CA PHE A 112 9.00 8.35 -11.98
C PHE A 112 9.67 8.68 -10.66
N TRP A 113 10.97 8.98 -10.67
CA TRP A 113 11.68 9.47 -9.50
C TRP A 113 11.13 10.82 -9.03
N GLY A 114 10.84 11.74 -9.96
CA GLY A 114 10.19 13.01 -9.67
C GLY A 114 8.81 12.84 -9.01
N LEU A 115 8.01 11.86 -9.46
CA LEU A 115 6.71 11.56 -8.81
C LEU A 115 6.87 11.00 -7.39
N ILE A 116 7.92 10.23 -7.11
CA ILE A 116 8.25 9.77 -5.75
C ILE A 116 8.74 10.96 -4.90
N GLY A 117 9.55 11.85 -5.47
CA GLY A 117 9.96 13.10 -4.82
C GLY A 117 8.76 13.97 -4.45
N PHE A 118 7.77 14.09 -5.34
CA PHE A 118 6.52 14.80 -5.03
C PHE A 118 5.75 14.13 -3.88
N TRP A 119 5.66 12.79 -3.85
CA TRP A 119 5.10 12.08 -2.70
C TRP A 119 5.88 12.32 -1.41
N ARG A 120 7.22 12.34 -1.45
CA ARG A 120 8.02 12.62 -0.24
C ARG A 120 7.75 14.00 0.33
N LYS A 121 7.51 15.00 -0.54
CA LYS A 121 7.14 16.34 -0.09
C LYS A 121 5.79 16.33 0.61
N THR A 122 4.76 15.76 -0.01
CA THR A 122 3.41 15.72 0.59
C THR A 122 3.37 14.87 1.87
N GLU A 123 4.18 13.81 1.93
CA GLU A 123 4.31 12.96 3.11
C GLU A 123 5.06 13.66 4.25
N ALA A 124 6.11 14.44 3.95
CA ALA A 124 6.81 15.26 4.94
C ALA A 124 5.85 16.27 5.58
N ASP A 125 5.06 16.97 4.77
CA ASP A 125 4.04 17.91 5.25
C ASP A 125 3.02 17.21 6.17
N ARG A 126 2.57 16.01 5.80
CA ARG A 126 1.63 15.20 6.59
C ARG A 126 2.22 14.73 7.93
N LEU A 127 3.52 14.41 7.95
CA LEU A 127 4.23 13.93 9.13
C LEU A 127 4.79 15.08 10.01
N GLY A 128 4.78 16.32 9.52
CA GLY A 128 5.40 17.45 10.20
C GLY A 128 6.93 17.43 10.15
N LEU A 129 7.52 16.79 9.14
CA LEU A 129 8.97 16.72 8.95
C LEU A 129 9.45 17.93 8.13
N SER A 130 10.53 18.59 8.58
CA SER A 130 11.22 19.59 7.76
C SER A 130 12.13 18.91 6.74
N LEU A 131 11.99 19.29 5.47
CA LEU A 131 12.95 18.93 4.43
C LEU A 131 14.23 19.74 4.67
N GLU A 132 15.12 19.28 5.54
CA GLU A 132 16.47 19.85 5.58
C GLU A 132 17.18 19.48 4.28
N THR A 133 17.37 20.48 3.44
CA THR A 133 18.13 20.39 2.20
C THR A 133 19.59 20.11 2.56
N SER A 134 19.97 18.84 2.65
CA SER A 134 21.39 18.47 2.70
C SER A 134 22.02 18.97 1.41
N SER A 135 22.97 19.89 1.56
CA SER A 135 23.74 20.53 0.49
C SER A 135 24.76 19.59 -0.13
#